data_AF-A0A958GW83-F1
#
_entry.id   AF-A0A958GW83-F1
#
_cell.length_a   1.000
_cell.length_b   1.000
_cell.length_c   1.000
_cell.angle_alpha   90.00
_cell.angle_beta   90.00
_cell.angle_gamma   90.00
#
_symmetry.space_group_name_H-M   'P 1'
#
loop_
_entity.id
_entity.type
_entity.pdbx_description
1 polymer ?
#
loop_
_entity_poly.entity_id
_entity_poly.type
_entity_poly.pdbx_seq_one_letter_code
_entity_poly.pdbx_strand_id
1 'polypeptide(L)'
;MATLTQNLFYGVGENQWDLTLTQGAWPTDAEGAVFIIGPDKRRPGGHWFSESGMVLKIECAPTSAGKIRARTRRIHTPVEQLKERFPALFKKFFVMEASPFGFTNMANTNLQPMGERLFVGYDVGRPLAIDPETLDFVTRVASNGQWEQCLPGRLAPLL
;
A
#
# COMPACT_ATOMS: atom_id res chain seq x y z
N MET A 1 19.47 14.70 -16.49
CA MET A 1 18.41 13.88 -17.11
C MET A 1 18.17 12.68 -16.22
N ALA A 2 17.08 12.65 -15.46
CA ALA A 2 16.66 11.45 -14.75
C ALA A 2 16.08 10.48 -15.78
N THR A 3 16.78 9.39 -16.06
CA THR A 3 16.25 8.34 -16.93
C THR A 3 15.12 7.62 -16.21
N LEU A 4 14.02 7.37 -16.93
CA LEU A 4 12.80 6.70 -16.44
C LEU A 4 13.10 5.45 -15.58
N THR A 5 14.20 4.74 -15.85
CA THR A 5 14.60 3.52 -15.13
C THR A 5 15.17 3.72 -13.73
N GLN A 6 15.65 4.92 -13.36
CA GLN A 6 16.17 5.17 -12.00
C GLN A 6 15.09 5.66 -11.02
N ASN A 7 14.04 6.33 -11.52
CA ASN A 7 13.00 6.93 -10.67
C ASN A 7 11.68 6.16 -10.64
N LEU A 8 11.29 5.42 -11.69
CA LEU A 8 10.00 4.69 -11.70
C LEU A 8 9.91 3.61 -10.61
N PHE A 9 11.05 3.11 -10.16
CA PHE A 9 11.13 2.05 -9.15
C PHE A 9 11.74 2.53 -7.83
N TYR A 10 11.80 3.85 -7.61
CA TYR A 10 12.27 4.42 -6.35
C TYR A 10 11.14 5.18 -5.65
N GLY A 11 10.54 4.51 -4.67
CA GLY A 11 9.51 5.07 -3.80
C GLY A 11 10.05 6.23 -2.98
N VAL A 12 9.19 7.23 -2.77
CA VAL A 12 9.50 8.43 -1.97
C VAL A 12 9.18 8.26 -0.48
N GLY A 13 8.65 7.10 -0.08
CA GLY A 13 8.19 6.83 1.27
C GLY A 13 6.88 7.53 1.62
N GLU A 14 6.56 7.56 2.91
CA GLU A 14 5.41 8.28 3.45
C GLU A 14 5.66 9.78 3.42
N ASN A 15 4.68 10.55 2.96
CA ASN A 15 4.79 11.99 2.84
C ASN A 15 3.40 12.64 2.69
N GLN A 16 3.34 13.96 2.80
CA GLN A 16 2.14 14.76 2.58
C GLN A 16 2.51 16.03 1.80
N TRP A 17 1.62 16.42 0.89
CA TRP A 17 1.79 17.58 0.02
C TRP A 17 0.50 18.38 -0.10
N ASP A 18 0.67 19.70 -0.25
CA ASP A 18 -0.36 20.62 -0.72
C ASP A 18 -0.06 20.98 -2.18
N LEU A 19 -0.80 20.36 -3.10
CA LEU A 19 -0.61 20.51 -4.53
C LEU A 19 -1.26 21.80 -5.05
N THR A 20 -0.61 22.39 -6.05
CA THR A 20 -1.09 23.59 -6.75
C THR A 20 -1.42 23.24 -8.19
N LEU A 21 -2.59 23.64 -8.67
CA LEU A 21 -2.96 23.51 -10.08
C LEU A 21 -2.07 24.41 -10.92
N THR A 22 -1.24 23.82 -11.78
CA THR A 22 -0.33 24.56 -12.66
C THR A 22 -0.92 24.85 -14.04
N GLN A 23 -1.94 24.10 -14.45
CA GLN A 23 -2.58 24.24 -15.76
C GLN A 23 -4.03 23.72 -15.71
N GLY A 24 -4.94 24.39 -16.44
CA GLY A 24 -6.36 24.00 -16.55
C GLY A 24 -7.23 24.58 -15.44
N ALA A 25 -8.38 23.93 -15.20
CA ALA A 25 -9.30 24.25 -14.11
C ALA A 25 -9.63 22.98 -13.33
N TRP A 26 -9.64 23.06 -12.00
CA TRP A 26 -10.08 21.95 -11.15
C TRP A 26 -11.61 21.95 -11.08
N PRO A 27 -12.28 20.79 -11.19
CA PRO A 27 -13.73 20.72 -11.11
C PRO A 27 -14.25 21.25 -9.77
N THR A 28 -15.37 21.96 -9.79
CA THR A 28 -16.00 22.52 -8.59
C THR A 28 -16.98 21.56 -7.92
N ASP A 29 -17.28 20.43 -8.58
CA ASP A 29 -18.22 19.39 -8.18
C ASP A 29 -17.54 18.05 -7.86
N ALA A 30 -16.20 18.02 -7.83
CA ALA A 30 -15.45 16.82 -7.46
C ALA A 30 -15.40 16.68 -5.93
N GLU A 31 -15.98 15.59 -5.42
CA GLU A 31 -15.99 15.24 -4.01
C GLU A 31 -15.23 13.93 -3.73
N GLY A 32 -14.92 13.68 -2.46
CA GLY A 32 -14.24 12.46 -2.01
C GLY A 32 -12.72 12.48 -2.26
N ALA A 33 -12.17 11.35 -2.66
CA ALA A 33 -10.74 11.17 -2.88
C ALA A 33 -10.42 10.13 -3.94
N VAL A 34 -9.30 10.32 -4.63
CA VAL A 34 -8.66 9.31 -5.48
C VAL A 34 -7.67 8.52 -4.64
N PHE A 35 -7.74 7.20 -4.74
CA PHE A 35 -6.78 6.30 -4.10
C PHE A 35 -6.00 5.50 -5.12
N ILE A 36 -4.69 5.45 -4.94
CA ILE A 36 -3.75 4.69 -5.78
C ILE A 36 -2.89 3.85 -4.84
N ILE A 37 -2.57 2.62 -5.22
CA ILE A 37 -1.62 1.78 -4.47
C ILE A 37 -0.51 1.29 -5.38
N GLY A 38 0.67 1.13 -4.80
CA GLY A 38 1.75 0.38 -5.41
C GLY A 38 2.82 -0.04 -4.40
N PRO A 39 3.85 -0.77 -4.87
CA PRO A 39 4.94 -1.22 -4.01
C PRO A 39 5.90 -0.08 -3.61
N ASP A 40 6.21 0.06 -2.32
CA ASP A 40 7.18 1.03 -1.77
C ASP A 40 8.63 0.56 -1.95
N LYS A 41 9.14 0.63 -3.18
CA LYS A 41 10.52 0.21 -3.45
C LYS A 41 11.52 1.31 -3.15
N ARG A 42 12.19 1.25 -2.00
CA ARG A 42 13.15 2.30 -1.57
C ARG A 42 14.62 1.95 -1.78
N ARG A 43 14.92 0.80 -2.37
CA ARG A 43 16.31 0.33 -2.59
C ARG A 43 16.46 -0.34 -3.95
N PRO A 44 17.63 -0.20 -4.60
CA PRO A 44 17.93 -0.87 -5.84
C PRO A 44 17.99 -2.40 -5.66
N GLY A 45 17.72 -3.14 -6.74
CA GLY A 45 17.77 -4.60 -6.77
C GLY A 45 16.50 -5.29 -6.25
N GLY A 46 16.33 -6.58 -6.56
CA GLY A 46 15.12 -7.35 -6.24
C GLY A 46 13.89 -6.96 -7.06
N HIS A 47 12.82 -7.75 -6.97
CA HIS A 47 11.60 -7.53 -7.75
C HIS A 47 10.73 -6.41 -7.17
N TRP A 48 10.05 -5.63 -8.02
CA TRP A 48 9.20 -4.51 -7.57
C TRP A 48 7.99 -4.98 -6.77
N PHE A 49 7.28 -5.99 -7.24
CA PHE A 49 6.12 -6.58 -6.55
C PHE A 49 6.44 -7.28 -5.20
N SER A 50 7.72 -7.42 -4.85
CA SER A 50 8.14 -7.95 -3.54
C SER A 50 8.25 -6.88 -2.45
N GLU A 51 7.73 -5.67 -2.69
CA GLU A 51 7.77 -4.55 -1.74
C GLU A 51 6.39 -4.26 -1.17
N SER A 52 6.34 -3.80 0.08
CA SER A 52 5.08 -3.56 0.79
C SER A 52 4.28 -2.40 0.18
N GLY A 53 2.96 -2.45 0.31
CA GLY A 53 2.04 -1.47 -0.25
C GLY A 53 2.16 -0.08 0.37
N MET A 54 2.14 0.92 -0.51
CA MET A 54 2.02 2.33 -0.20
C MET A 54 0.78 2.87 -0.89
N VAL A 55 -0.11 3.48 -0.12
CA VAL A 55 -1.35 4.10 -0.62
C VAL A 55 -1.11 5.59 -0.77
N LEU A 56 -1.40 6.12 -1.96
CA LEU A 56 -1.55 7.54 -2.24
C LEU A 56 -3.04 7.89 -2.16
N LYS A 57 -3.40 8.84 -1.30
CA LYS A 57 -4.72 9.51 -1.26
C LYS A 57 -4.56 10.92 -1.82
N ILE A 58 -5.43 11.32 -2.74
CA ILE A 58 -5.55 12.69 -3.25
C ILE A 58 -6.98 13.14 -2.97
N GLU A 59 -7.16 14.19 -2.16
CA GLU A 59 -8.47 14.77 -1.88
C GLU A 59 -9.01 15.48 -3.14
N CYS A 60 -10.27 15.25 -3.48
CA CYS A 60 -10.88 15.88 -4.64
C CYS A 60 -11.31 17.33 -4.36
N ALA A 61 -11.66 17.65 -3.11
CA ALA A 61 -12.06 18.98 -2.72
C ALA A 61 -10.83 19.84 -2.34
N PRO A 62 -10.68 21.06 -2.88
CA PRO A 62 -9.64 21.97 -2.44
C PRO A 62 -9.80 22.39 -0.98
N THR A 63 -8.67 22.67 -0.33
CA THR A 63 -8.66 23.36 0.96
C THR A 63 -9.18 24.78 0.83
N SER A 64 -9.44 25.45 1.96
CA SER A 64 -9.80 26.88 1.98
C SER A 64 -8.74 27.80 1.35
N ALA A 65 -7.49 27.33 1.22
CA ALA A 65 -6.40 28.02 0.53
C ALA A 65 -6.30 27.67 -0.97
N GLY A 66 -7.26 26.92 -1.52
CA GLY A 66 -7.29 26.50 -2.93
C GLY A 66 -6.24 25.45 -3.30
N LYS A 67 -5.72 24.69 -2.32
CA LYS A 67 -4.74 23.62 -2.54
C LYS A 67 -5.41 22.24 -2.55
N ILE A 68 -4.84 21.29 -3.29
CA ILE A 68 -5.29 19.89 -3.28
C ILE A 68 -4.38 19.09 -2.35
N ARG A 69 -4.93 18.46 -1.31
CA ARG A 69 -4.12 17.63 -0.40
C ARG A 69 -3.83 16.27 -1.02
N ALA A 70 -2.58 15.85 -0.94
CA ALA A 70 -2.17 14.50 -1.27
C ALA A 70 -1.28 13.93 -0.17
N ARG A 71 -1.36 12.63 0.08
CA ARG A 71 -0.46 11.94 1.03
C ARG A 71 -0.21 10.50 0.63
N THR A 72 0.99 10.02 0.93
CA THR A 72 1.36 8.62 0.85
C THR A 72 1.48 8.02 2.24
N ARG A 73 0.92 6.83 2.45
CA ARG A 73 1.08 6.05 3.69
C ARG A 73 1.35 4.59 3.39
N ARG A 74 2.29 4.00 4.11
CA ARG A 74 2.60 2.57 4.02
C ARG A 74 1.58 1.81 4.86
N ILE A 75 1.22 0.61 4.41
CA ILE A 75 0.27 -0.23 5.16
C ILE A 75 1.02 -0.93 6.29
N HIS A 76 0.89 -0.39 7.50
CA HIS A 76 1.56 -0.89 8.70
C HIS A 76 0.84 -2.11 9.31
N THR A 77 0.93 -3.26 8.63
CA THR A 77 0.42 -4.52 9.19
C THR A 77 1.30 -5.00 10.36
N PRO A 78 0.79 -5.88 11.25
CA PRO A 78 1.62 -6.50 12.28
C PRO A 78 2.86 -7.22 11.74
N VAL A 79 2.79 -7.78 10.52
CA VAL A 79 3.94 -8.45 9.88
C VAL A 79 4.99 -7.42 9.44
N GLU A 80 4.56 -6.26 8.96
CA GLU A 80 5.49 -5.17 8.63
C GLU A 80 6.22 -4.65 9.88
N GLN A 81 5.53 -4.54 11.02
CA GLN A 81 6.17 -4.18 12.29
C GLN A 81 7.20 -5.23 12.74
N LEU A 82 6.88 -6.53 12.58
CA LEU A 82 7.84 -7.61 12.86
C LEU A 82 9.05 -7.58 11.92
N LYS A 83 8.83 -7.26 10.65
CA LYS A 83 9.88 -7.13 9.63
C LYS A 83 10.81 -5.96 9.92
N GLU A 84 10.27 -4.83 10.35
CA GLU A 84 11.08 -3.68 10.77
C GLU A 84 11.94 -4.01 11.99
N ARG A 85 11.41 -4.78 12.95
CA ARG A 85 12.13 -5.17 14.16
C ARG A 85 13.12 -6.32 13.96
N PHE A 86 12.82 -7.26 13.08
CA PHE A 86 13.61 -8.49 12.86
C PHE A 86 13.82 -8.78 11.36
N PRO A 87 14.45 -7.88 10.60
CA PRO A 87 14.53 -7.98 9.14
C PRO A 87 15.27 -9.25 8.67
N ALA A 88 16.20 -9.79 9.46
CA ALA A 88 16.93 -11.00 9.14
C ALA A 88 16.06 -12.27 9.03
N LEU A 89 14.85 -12.25 9.61
CA LEU A 89 13.89 -13.35 9.53
C LEU A 89 13.14 -13.39 8.18
N PHE A 90 13.21 -12.32 7.39
CA PHE A 90 12.46 -12.16 6.15
C PHE A 90 13.40 -12.24 4.95
N LYS A 91 13.13 -13.17 4.04
CA LYS A 91 13.95 -13.44 2.85
C LYS A 91 13.10 -13.31 1.61
N LYS A 92 13.46 -12.36 0.75
CA LYS A 92 12.84 -12.18 -0.56
C LYS A 92 13.36 -13.22 -1.55
N PHE A 93 12.46 -13.75 -2.36
CA PHE A 93 12.81 -14.60 -3.49
C PHE A 93 11.74 -14.42 -4.58
N PHE A 94 12.19 -14.13 -5.80
CA PHE A 94 11.32 -13.71 -6.90
C PHE A 94 10.39 -12.54 -6.50
N VAL A 95 9.06 -12.70 -6.59
CA VAL A 95 8.04 -11.69 -6.21
C VAL A 95 7.53 -11.83 -4.77
N MET A 96 8.11 -12.74 -3.98
CA MET A 96 7.60 -13.13 -2.67
C MET A 96 8.63 -12.88 -1.56
N GLU A 97 8.16 -12.94 -0.32
CA GLU A 97 9.00 -12.89 0.87
C GLU A 97 8.56 -13.98 1.85
N ALA A 98 9.50 -14.86 2.20
CA ALA A 98 9.30 -15.92 3.18
C ALA A 98 9.96 -15.57 4.50
N SER A 99 9.39 -16.07 5.58
CA SER A 99 9.96 -16.02 6.92
C SER A 99 9.59 -17.29 7.69
N PRO A 100 10.09 -17.50 8.93
CA PRO A 100 9.48 -18.48 9.83
C PRO A 100 7.98 -18.22 9.96
N PHE A 101 7.59 -16.95 9.78
CA PHE A 101 6.22 -16.49 9.66
C PHE A 101 5.57 -16.69 8.31
N GLY A 102 6.01 -17.67 7.52
CA GLY A 102 5.38 -17.93 6.24
C GLY A 102 5.55 -16.80 5.24
N PHE A 103 4.59 -16.65 4.32
CA PHE A 103 4.65 -15.65 3.25
C PHE A 103 4.08 -14.30 3.68
N THR A 104 4.85 -13.25 3.50
CA THR A 104 4.41 -11.87 3.76
C THR A 104 3.35 -11.48 2.74
N ASN A 105 2.19 -11.02 3.25
CA ASN A 105 1.21 -10.32 2.42
C ASN A 105 1.66 -8.88 2.22
N MET A 106 2.08 -8.53 1.00
CA MET A 106 2.60 -7.20 0.69
C MET A 106 1.51 -6.14 0.53
N ALA A 107 0.25 -6.55 0.30
CA ALA A 107 -0.91 -5.67 0.13
C ALA A 107 -0.63 -4.48 -0.80
N ASN A 108 -0.16 -4.75 -2.02
CA ASN A 108 0.38 -3.74 -2.93
C ASN A 108 -0.26 -3.74 -4.32
N THR A 109 -1.30 -4.56 -4.57
CA THR A 109 -1.82 -4.79 -5.93
C THR A 109 -2.99 -3.88 -6.28
N ASN A 110 -4.02 -3.81 -5.44
CA ASN A 110 -5.25 -3.09 -5.76
C ASN A 110 -5.93 -2.48 -4.53
N LEU A 111 -6.85 -1.55 -4.79
CA LEU A 111 -7.73 -0.94 -3.80
C LEU A 111 -9.18 -1.04 -4.27
N GLN A 112 -10.08 -1.38 -3.36
CA GLN A 112 -11.51 -1.42 -3.61
C GLN A 112 -12.29 -0.79 -2.45
N PRO A 113 -13.00 0.33 -2.67
CA PRO A 113 -13.88 0.87 -1.66
C PRO A 113 -15.10 -0.04 -1.49
N MET A 114 -15.44 -0.38 -0.25
CA MET A 114 -16.66 -1.14 0.07
C MET A 114 -17.19 -0.72 1.45
N GLY A 115 -18.36 -0.08 1.45
CA GLY A 115 -18.91 0.56 2.65
C GLY A 115 -17.96 1.63 3.18
N GLU A 116 -17.69 1.60 4.48
CA GLU A 116 -16.84 2.58 5.18
C GLU A 116 -15.35 2.24 5.17
N ARG A 117 -14.94 1.19 4.44
CA ARG A 117 -13.57 0.69 4.43
C ARG A 117 -12.98 0.67 3.02
N LEU A 118 -11.66 0.75 2.96
CA LEU A 118 -10.91 0.51 1.75
C LEU A 118 -10.23 -0.85 1.83
N PHE A 119 -10.56 -1.73 0.90
CA PHE A 119 -10.00 -3.08 0.82
C PHE A 119 -8.75 -3.05 -0.04
N VAL A 120 -7.70 -3.70 0.42
CA VAL A 120 -6.40 -3.76 -0.26
C VAL A 120 -6.12 -5.20 -0.65
N GLY A 121 -5.89 -5.41 -1.94
CA GLY A 121 -5.59 -6.73 -2.50
C GLY A 121 -4.11 -7.03 -2.60
N TYR A 122 -3.82 -8.33 -2.63
CA TYR A 122 -2.53 -8.92 -2.99
C TYR A 122 -2.77 -10.25 -3.69
N ASP A 123 -2.09 -10.51 -4.80
CA ASP A 123 -2.43 -11.63 -5.69
C ASP A 123 -2.23 -13.03 -5.09
N VAL A 124 -1.45 -13.14 -4.01
CA VAL A 124 -1.15 -14.44 -3.38
C VAL A 124 -1.62 -14.52 -1.91
N GLY A 125 -2.44 -13.56 -1.46
CA GLY A 125 -2.91 -13.51 -0.08
C GLY A 125 -4.32 -12.94 0.06
N ARG A 126 -4.92 -13.13 1.24
CA ARG A 126 -6.24 -12.54 1.53
C ARG A 126 -6.19 -11.01 1.53
N PRO A 127 -7.29 -10.32 1.17
CA PRO A 127 -7.36 -8.88 1.29
C PRO A 127 -7.23 -8.41 2.74
N LEU A 128 -6.87 -7.15 2.90
CA LEU A 128 -6.93 -6.44 4.18
C LEU A 128 -7.79 -5.20 4.06
N ALA A 129 -8.34 -4.74 5.17
CA ALA A 129 -9.10 -3.50 5.24
C ALA A 129 -8.25 -2.41 5.89
N ILE A 130 -8.31 -1.22 5.32
CA ILE A 130 -7.73 0.00 5.88
C ILE A 130 -8.81 1.07 6.05
N ASP A 131 -8.54 2.02 6.93
CA ASP A 131 -9.36 3.20 7.12
C ASP A 131 -9.13 4.20 5.97
N PRO A 132 -10.15 4.67 5.23
CA PRO A 132 -9.94 5.58 4.11
C PRO A 132 -9.51 7.00 4.54
N GLU A 133 -9.74 7.37 5.80
CA GLU A 133 -9.43 8.69 6.36
C GLU A 133 -8.07 8.76 7.03
N THR A 134 -7.57 7.67 7.61
CA THR A 134 -6.21 7.66 8.17
C THR A 134 -5.23 6.84 7.34
N LEU A 135 -5.71 5.96 6.46
CA LEU A 135 -4.95 4.93 5.75
C LEU A 135 -4.33 3.88 6.70
N ASP A 136 -4.78 3.81 7.95
CA ASP A 136 -4.32 2.82 8.91
C ASP A 136 -4.86 1.43 8.60
N PHE A 137 -4.03 0.43 8.85
CA PHE A 137 -4.46 -0.96 8.87
C PHE A 137 -5.53 -1.17 9.94
N VAL A 138 -6.66 -1.79 9.55
CA VAL A 138 -7.77 -2.10 10.44
C VAL A 138 -7.76 -3.58 10.78
N THR A 139 -7.88 -4.43 9.76
CA THR A 139 -7.98 -5.88 9.95
C THR A 139 -7.70 -6.62 8.65
N ARG A 140 -7.53 -7.94 8.75
CA ARG A 140 -7.50 -8.84 7.59
C ARG A 140 -8.93 -9.30 7.31
N VAL A 141 -9.23 -9.55 6.04
CA VAL A 141 -10.59 -9.86 5.60
C VAL A 141 -10.83 -11.36 5.69
N ALA A 142 -11.81 -11.75 6.49
CA ALA A 142 -12.20 -13.14 6.75
C ALA A 142 -11.06 -14.01 7.32
N SER A 143 -11.37 -15.29 7.58
CA SER A 143 -10.39 -16.26 8.08
C SER A 143 -9.56 -16.86 6.94
N ASN A 144 -8.43 -17.49 7.27
CA ASN A 144 -7.58 -18.13 6.26
C ASN A 144 -8.29 -19.27 5.50
N GLY A 145 -9.19 -19.99 6.15
CA GLY A 145 -9.91 -21.11 5.51
C GLY A 145 -11.00 -20.67 4.52
N GLN A 146 -11.25 -19.35 4.40
CA GLN A 146 -12.25 -18.78 3.50
C GLN A 146 -11.62 -18.20 2.22
N TRP A 147 -10.30 -18.32 2.06
CA TRP A 147 -9.58 -17.88 0.86
C TRP A 147 -8.69 -19.02 0.35
N GLU A 148 -8.75 -19.29 -0.96
CA GLU A 148 -7.75 -20.13 -1.61
C GLU A 148 -6.42 -19.37 -1.68
N GLN A 149 -5.52 -19.66 -0.75
CA GLN A 149 -4.20 -19.04 -0.72
C GLN A 149 -3.25 -19.85 -1.59
N CYS A 150 -2.64 -19.21 -2.59
CA CYS A 150 -1.65 -19.84 -3.46
C CYS A 150 -0.48 -20.45 -2.66
N LEU A 151 -0.08 -19.82 -1.54
CA LEU A 151 1.00 -20.29 -0.67
C LEU A 151 0.72 -19.94 0.82
N PRO A 152 0.15 -20.85 1.61
CA PRO A 152 -0.14 -20.58 3.03
C PRO A 152 1.14 -20.59 3.87
N GLY A 153 1.35 -19.53 4.66
CA GLY A 153 2.52 -19.37 5.52
C GLY A 153 2.35 -19.94 6.94
N ARG A 154 3.43 -20.46 7.56
CA ARG A 154 3.39 -21.08 8.91
C ARG A 154 3.31 -20.13 10.11
N LEU A 155 3.83 -18.90 10.03
CA LEU A 155 3.41 -17.80 10.94
C LEU A 155 2.82 -16.57 10.18
N ALA A 156 2.34 -16.83 8.94
CA ALA A 156 1.22 -16.15 8.31
C ALA A 156 -0.07 -17.01 8.32
N PRO A 157 -0.32 -17.87 9.35
CA PRO A 157 -1.65 -18.17 9.75
C PRO A 157 -2.22 -16.87 10.36
N LEU A 158 -3.53 -16.70 10.26
CA LEU A 158 -4.36 -16.29 11.40
C LEU A 158 -3.57 -15.52 12.48
N LEU A 159 -3.39 -14.22 12.34
CA LEU A 159 -4.25 -13.30 13.12
C LEU A 159 -5.36 -12.65 12.28
#